data_AF-A0A423UC52-F1
#
_entry.id   AF-A0A423UC52-F1
#
_cell.length_a   1.000
_cell.length_b   1.000
_cell.length_c   1.000
_cell.angle_alpha   90.00
_cell.angle_beta   90.00
_cell.angle_gamma   90.00
#
_symmetry.space_group_name_H-M   'P 1'
#
loop_
_entity.id
_entity.type
_entity.pdbx_description
1 polymer ?
#
loop_
_entity_poly.entity_id
_entity_poly.type
_entity_poly.pdbx_seq_one_letter_code
_entity_poly.pdbx_strand_id
1 'polypeptide(L)'
;MNTTITANSMEQAEGKLERIRAAREASEQAARNEAHAIPFGQPNIEGRGNIYKHVQQEWKRAERLAEEETRAAERVDMLSTVEAFKEHHDDLQDVRVVGRTGWASVGAATSVNNLDYFRNQVAQLQAANDEAKAFNKTHKDAKKETYGAKITQLKRKIAYLEHMQEQAENTAISEHSQQLIDSGAVTQWQKKPVYYFVKGLRKVALTLDEHGDFQPSKRYPPMSEEAQQRVAALIRQ
;
A
#
# COMPACT_ATOMS: atom_id res chain seq x y z
N MET A 1 2.57 5.71 0.78
CA MET A 1 3.45 4.55 0.92
C MET A 1 2.71 3.43 0.23
N ASN A 2 3.20 2.93 -0.90
CA ASN A 2 2.57 1.76 -1.53
C ASN A 2 3.26 0.56 -0.91
N THR A 3 2.59 -0.06 0.06
CA THR A 3 3.08 -1.28 0.70
C THR A 3 2.93 -2.41 -0.32
N THR A 4 4.01 -2.77 -0.99
CA THR A 4 4.11 -4.08 -1.64
C THR A 4 4.07 -5.11 -0.52
N ILE A 5 2.95 -5.82 -0.41
CA ILE A 5 2.79 -6.93 0.54
C ILE A 5 3.62 -8.08 -0.03
N THR A 6 4.83 -8.25 0.48
CA THR A 6 5.68 -9.42 0.23
C THR A 6 5.05 -10.67 0.85
N ALA A 7 5.32 -11.86 0.31
CA ALA A 7 4.77 -13.12 0.81
C ALA A 7 5.01 -13.36 2.32
N ASN A 8 6.08 -12.80 2.89
CA ASN A 8 6.37 -12.89 4.32
C ASN A 8 5.68 -11.79 5.15
N SER A 9 4.81 -10.95 4.57
CA SER A 9 4.23 -9.81 5.28
C SER A 9 3.23 -10.21 6.36
N MET A 10 2.51 -11.32 6.20
CA MET A 10 1.51 -11.79 7.18
C MET A 10 2.20 -12.40 8.39
N GLU A 11 3.08 -13.38 8.16
CA GLU A 11 3.91 -13.98 9.20
C GLU A 11 4.72 -12.93 9.99
N GLN A 12 5.29 -11.93 9.31
CA GLN A 12 5.98 -10.82 9.97
C GLN A 12 5.04 -9.96 10.83
N ALA A 13 3.80 -9.75 10.40
CA ALA A 13 2.80 -8.99 11.16
C ALA A 13 2.32 -9.76 12.39
N GLU A 14 2.07 -11.06 12.25
CA GLU A 14 1.72 -11.98 13.34
C GLU A 14 2.87 -12.08 14.35
N GLY A 15 4.10 -12.32 13.90
CA GLY A 15 5.26 -12.36 14.78
C GLY A 15 5.50 -11.04 15.52
N LYS A 16 5.22 -9.90 14.88
CA LYS A 16 5.27 -8.58 15.55
C LYS A 16 4.16 -8.45 16.60
N LEU A 17 2.93 -8.89 16.31
CA LEU A 17 1.81 -8.86 17.23
C LEU A 17 2.12 -9.68 18.49
N GLU A 18 2.56 -10.92 18.31
CA GLU A 18 2.93 -11.82 19.42
C GLU A 18 4.07 -11.23 20.27
N ARG A 19 5.09 -10.65 19.63
CA ARG A 19 6.17 -9.96 20.37
C ARG A 19 5.66 -8.79 21.21
N ILE A 20 4.71 -7.99 20.70
CA ILE A 20 4.14 -6.86 21.43
C ILE A 20 3.26 -7.35 22.58
N ARG A 21 2.43 -8.37 22.34
CA ARG A 21 1.61 -9.02 23.36
C ARG A 21 2.47 -9.56 24.51
N ALA A 22 3.50 -10.33 24.20
CA ALA A 22 4.43 -10.86 25.20
C ALA A 22 5.14 -9.73 25.99
N ALA A 23 5.53 -8.64 25.32
CA ALA A 23 6.12 -7.48 25.99
C ALA A 23 5.13 -6.76 26.91
N ARG A 24 3.85 -6.66 26.53
CA ARG A 24 2.79 -6.07 27.37
C ARG A 24 2.59 -6.92 28.62
N GLU A 25 2.40 -8.23 28.45
CA GLU A 25 2.20 -9.17 29.54
C GLU A 25 3.38 -9.17 30.52
N ALA A 26 4.62 -9.10 30.00
CA ALA A 26 5.81 -8.97 30.84
C ALA A 26 5.83 -7.68 31.67
N SER A 27 5.45 -6.54 31.08
CA SER A 27 5.33 -5.27 31.82
C SER A 27 4.21 -5.30 32.86
N GLU A 28 3.05 -5.90 32.55
CA GLU A 28 1.98 -6.08 33.54
C GLU A 28 2.41 -6.99 34.69
N GLN A 29 3.10 -8.08 34.40
CA GLN A 29 3.60 -8.99 35.42
C GLN A 29 4.67 -8.31 36.28
N ALA A 30 5.57 -7.52 35.69
CA ALA A 30 6.54 -6.72 36.42
C ALA A 30 5.85 -5.72 37.35
N ALA A 31 4.87 -4.97 36.85
CA ALA A 31 4.10 -4.02 37.65
C ALA A 31 3.37 -4.69 38.82
N ARG A 32 2.77 -5.86 38.60
CA ARG A 32 2.12 -6.66 39.65
C ARG A 32 3.11 -7.17 40.68
N ASN A 33 4.24 -7.74 40.25
CA ASN A 33 5.28 -8.25 41.13
C ASN A 33 5.85 -7.12 42.01
N GLU A 34 6.13 -5.95 41.43
CA GLU A 34 6.59 -4.78 42.16
C GLU A 34 5.53 -4.26 43.14
N ALA A 35 4.26 -4.20 42.72
CA ALA A 35 3.17 -3.79 43.61
C ALA A 35 2.99 -4.75 44.79
N HIS A 36 3.14 -6.07 44.57
CA HIS A 36 3.08 -7.08 45.63
C HIS A 36 4.25 -7.00 46.61
N ALA A 37 5.41 -6.49 46.19
CA ALA A 37 6.54 -6.25 47.06
C ALA A 37 6.34 -5.05 48.00
N ILE A 38 5.39 -4.15 47.69
CA ILE A 38 5.04 -3.01 48.53
C ILE A 38 4.02 -3.47 49.59
N PRO A 39 4.32 -3.32 50.89
CA PRO A 39 3.36 -3.65 51.94
C PRO A 39 2.07 -2.82 51.83
N PHE A 40 0.91 -3.47 51.99
CA PHE A 40 -0.39 -2.83 51.83
C PHE A 40 -0.55 -1.59 52.71
N GLY A 41 -1.10 -0.52 52.13
CA GLY A 41 -1.46 0.70 52.86
C GLY A 41 -0.31 1.66 53.15
N GLN A 42 0.91 1.43 52.63
CA GLN A 42 1.99 2.41 52.76
C GLN A 42 1.70 3.67 51.91
N PRO A 43 1.59 4.86 52.52
CA PRO A 43 1.48 6.11 51.78
C PRO A 43 2.85 6.55 51.26
N ASN A 44 2.84 7.41 50.24
CA ASN A 44 4.06 8.08 49.82
C ASN A 44 4.47 9.12 50.86
N ILE A 45 5.73 9.10 51.31
CA ILE A 45 6.23 10.00 52.36
C ILE A 45 6.83 11.26 51.71
N GLU A 46 6.41 12.43 52.18
CA GLU A 46 6.93 13.71 51.72
C GLU A 46 8.45 13.82 51.98
N GLY A 47 9.23 14.26 50.97
CA GLY A 47 10.69 14.30 51.03
C GLY A 47 11.42 13.00 50.64
N ARG A 48 10.71 11.92 50.33
CA ARG A 48 11.28 10.69 49.74
C ARG A 48 10.78 10.46 48.31
N GLY A 49 11.53 9.64 47.56
CA GLY A 49 11.12 9.21 46.22
C GLY A 49 9.83 8.39 46.26
N ASN A 50 8.97 8.57 45.25
CA ASN A 50 7.70 7.87 45.16
C ASN A 50 7.90 6.34 45.07
N ILE A 51 7.43 5.61 46.10
CA ILE A 51 7.51 4.15 46.18
C ILE A 51 6.75 3.43 45.06
N TYR A 52 5.72 4.06 44.50
CA TYR A 52 4.93 3.54 43.39
C TYR A 52 5.48 3.95 42.01
N LYS A 53 6.61 4.66 41.95
CA LYS A 53 7.12 5.22 40.69
C LYS A 53 7.37 4.16 39.63
N HIS A 54 8.00 3.05 40.01
CA HIS A 54 8.32 1.96 39.07
C HIS A 54 7.07 1.19 38.62
N VAL A 55 6.18 0.85 39.56
CA VAL A 55 4.84 0.30 39.28
C VAL A 55 4.07 1.17 38.29
N GLN A 56 4.02 2.49 38.52
CA GLN A 56 3.37 3.44 37.62
C GLN A 56 4.04 3.51 36.24
N GLN A 57 5.36 3.40 36.17
CA GLN A 57 6.10 3.38 34.90
C GLN A 57 5.80 2.12 34.09
N GLU A 58 5.80 0.94 34.72
CA GLU A 58 5.48 -0.32 34.04
C GLU A 58 4.01 -0.38 33.60
N TRP A 59 3.07 0.13 34.40
CA TRP A 59 1.67 0.27 33.95
C TRP A 59 1.52 1.21 32.75
N LYS A 60 2.20 2.37 32.76
CA LYS A 60 2.21 3.27 31.59
C LYS A 60 2.83 2.62 30.36
N ARG A 61 3.86 1.78 30.56
CA ARG A 61 4.48 1.01 29.48
C ARG A 61 3.52 -0.04 28.93
N ALA A 62 2.82 -0.77 29.80
CA ALA A 62 1.81 -1.75 29.40
C ALA A 62 0.66 -1.09 28.62
N GLU A 63 0.18 0.07 29.06
CA GLU A 63 -0.85 0.86 28.36
C GLU A 63 -0.41 1.25 26.95
N ARG A 64 0.80 1.80 26.80
CA ARG A 64 1.37 2.10 25.48
C ARG A 64 1.49 0.86 24.60
N LEU A 65 1.93 -0.26 25.18
CA LEU A 65 2.05 -1.53 24.45
C LEU A 65 0.67 -2.08 24.05
N ALA A 66 -0.39 -1.84 24.83
CA ALA A 66 -1.76 -2.23 24.47
C ALA A 66 -2.28 -1.44 23.24
N GLU A 67 -1.99 -0.14 23.15
CA GLU A 67 -2.29 0.63 21.93
C GLU A 67 -1.51 0.09 20.72
N GLU A 68 -0.24 -0.25 20.91
CA GLU A 68 0.60 -0.86 19.87
C GLU A 68 0.09 -2.25 19.45
N GLU A 69 -0.39 -3.07 20.40
CA GLU A 69 -1.01 -4.37 20.16
C GLU A 69 -2.25 -4.21 19.29
N THR A 70 -3.11 -3.24 19.62
CA THR A 70 -4.33 -2.95 18.84
C THR A 70 -3.99 -2.61 17.39
N ARG A 71 -3.03 -1.70 17.18
CA ARG A 71 -2.57 -1.32 15.82
C ARG A 71 -1.92 -2.49 15.08
N ALA A 72 -1.22 -3.38 15.78
CA ALA A 72 -0.62 -4.57 15.19
C ALA A 72 -1.69 -5.61 14.80
N ALA A 73 -2.71 -5.81 15.64
CA ALA A 73 -3.83 -6.70 15.35
C ALA A 73 -4.65 -6.20 14.16
N GLU A 74 -4.97 -4.90 14.10
CA GLU A 74 -5.62 -4.28 12.94
C GLU A 74 -4.84 -4.47 11.62
N ARG A 75 -3.51 -4.48 11.72
CA ARG A 75 -2.63 -4.69 10.55
C ARG A 75 -2.67 -6.14 10.07
N VAL A 76 -2.73 -7.11 10.99
CA VAL A 76 -2.86 -8.55 10.71
C VAL A 76 -4.22 -8.81 10.05
N ASP A 77 -5.30 -8.27 10.62
CA ASP A 77 -6.65 -8.40 10.10
C ASP A 77 -6.80 -7.84 8.67
N MET A 78 -6.18 -6.67 8.41
CA MET A 78 -6.12 -6.11 7.07
C MET A 78 -5.36 -7.01 6.08
N LEU A 79 -4.26 -7.66 6.49
CA LEU A 79 -3.52 -8.57 5.61
C LEU A 79 -4.32 -9.82 5.30
N SER A 80 -4.98 -10.40 6.30
CA SER A 80 -5.88 -11.53 6.12
C SER A 80 -6.95 -11.21 5.07
N THR A 81 -7.56 -10.03 5.15
CA THR A 81 -8.53 -9.56 4.14
C THR A 81 -7.91 -9.44 2.74
N VAL A 82 -6.65 -9.02 2.64
CA VAL A 82 -5.95 -8.93 1.35
C VAL A 82 -5.63 -10.31 0.77
N GLU A 83 -5.21 -11.26 1.60
CA GLU A 83 -4.93 -12.63 1.18
C GLU A 83 -6.20 -13.31 0.68
N ALA A 84 -7.29 -13.23 1.44
CA ALA A 84 -8.60 -13.74 1.01
C ALA A 84 -9.07 -13.12 -0.31
N PHE A 85 -8.83 -11.82 -0.51
CA PHE A 85 -9.16 -11.16 -1.78
C PHE A 85 -8.34 -11.69 -2.97
N LYS A 86 -7.07 -12.04 -2.75
CA LYS A 86 -6.22 -12.63 -3.80
C LYS A 86 -6.64 -14.05 -4.13
N GLU A 87 -7.04 -14.86 -3.15
CA GLU A 87 -7.52 -16.22 -3.37
C GLU A 87 -8.78 -16.27 -4.24
N HIS A 88 -9.63 -15.24 -4.17
CA HIS A 88 -10.80 -15.14 -5.05
C HIS A 88 -10.49 -14.59 -6.45
N HIS A 89 -9.29 -14.07 -6.68
CA HIS A 89 -8.89 -13.37 -7.90
C HIS A 89 -7.50 -13.81 -8.36
N ASP A 90 -7.40 -15.04 -8.90
CA ASP A 90 -6.14 -15.64 -9.37
C ASP A 90 -5.45 -14.81 -10.46
N ASP A 91 -6.21 -14.06 -11.26
CA ASP A 91 -5.71 -13.19 -12.33
C ASP A 91 -5.24 -11.81 -11.83
N LEU A 92 -5.38 -11.52 -10.53
CA LEU A 92 -5.02 -10.25 -9.94
C LEU A 92 -3.59 -10.24 -9.38
N GLN A 93 -2.71 -9.49 -10.03
CA GLN A 93 -1.32 -9.36 -9.58
C GLN A 93 -1.14 -8.22 -8.56
N ASP A 94 -1.71 -7.06 -8.84
CA ASP A 94 -1.51 -5.84 -8.05
C ASP A 94 -2.75 -5.45 -7.25
N VAL A 95 -2.66 -5.52 -5.93
CA VAL A 95 -3.74 -5.14 -5.02
C VAL A 95 -3.58 -3.70 -4.52
N ARG A 96 -4.71 -3.00 -4.35
CA ARG A 96 -4.82 -1.71 -3.66
C ARG A 96 -5.65 -1.90 -2.39
N VAL A 97 -5.09 -1.44 -1.28
CA VAL A 97 -5.78 -1.37 0.01
C VAL A 97 -6.10 0.09 0.33
N VAL A 98 -7.32 0.37 0.74
CA VAL A 98 -7.76 1.69 1.21
C VAL A 98 -8.29 1.55 2.63
N GLY A 99 -7.49 2.03 3.59
CA GLY A 99 -7.73 1.87 5.02
C GLY A 99 -6.46 1.36 5.72
N ARG A 100 -6.48 1.34 7.06
CA ARG A 100 -5.37 0.81 7.88
C ARG A 100 -5.78 -0.36 8.77
N THR A 101 -7.06 -0.67 8.83
CA THR A 101 -7.68 -1.65 9.73
C THR A 101 -8.30 -2.80 8.94
N GLY A 102 -8.83 -3.83 9.60
CA GLY A 102 -9.54 -4.93 8.92
C GLY A 102 -10.74 -4.51 8.08
N TRP A 103 -11.33 -3.37 8.38
CA TRP A 103 -12.39 -2.76 7.57
C TRP A 103 -11.87 -2.05 6.30
N ALA A 104 -10.58 -2.23 5.97
CA ALA A 104 -10.01 -1.67 4.76
C ALA A 104 -10.68 -2.27 3.53
N SER A 105 -11.00 -1.40 2.57
CA SER A 105 -11.47 -1.88 1.27
C SER A 105 -10.27 -2.36 0.46
N VAL A 106 -10.36 -3.61 0.01
CA VAL A 106 -9.38 -4.24 -0.87
C VAL A 106 -9.95 -4.26 -2.29
N GLY A 107 -9.13 -3.93 -3.27
CA GLY A 107 -9.53 -3.96 -4.67
C GLY A 107 -8.34 -3.96 -5.63
N ALA A 108 -8.62 -4.11 -6.92
CA ALA A 108 -7.59 -4.10 -7.93
C ALA A 108 -6.91 -2.72 -8.06
N ALA A 109 -5.58 -2.70 -8.04
CA ALA A 109 -4.81 -1.49 -8.31
C ALA A 109 -4.87 -1.12 -9.81
N THR A 110 -4.77 0.18 -10.11
CA THR A 110 -4.67 0.66 -11.50
C THR A 110 -3.25 0.44 -12.03
N SER A 111 -2.96 -0.79 -12.45
CA SER A 111 -1.66 -1.28 -12.90
C SER A 111 -1.79 -1.98 -14.25
N VAL A 112 -0.75 -1.88 -15.10
CA VAL A 112 -0.66 -2.61 -16.38
C VAL A 112 -0.73 -4.12 -16.16
N ASN A 113 -0.14 -4.60 -15.07
CA ASN A 113 -0.19 -6.00 -14.65
C ASN A 113 -1.61 -6.56 -14.43
N ASN A 114 -2.60 -5.70 -14.21
CA ASN A 114 -4.00 -6.08 -13.98
C ASN A 114 -4.87 -5.88 -15.23
N LEU A 115 -4.29 -5.69 -16.41
CA LEU A 115 -5.06 -5.45 -17.63
C LEU A 115 -6.05 -6.58 -17.93
N ASP A 116 -5.60 -7.84 -17.82
CA ASP A 116 -6.45 -8.99 -18.10
C ASP A 116 -7.59 -9.12 -17.09
N TYR A 117 -7.31 -8.89 -15.80
CA TYR A 117 -8.34 -8.77 -14.77
C TYR A 117 -9.40 -7.72 -15.14
N PHE A 118 -8.99 -6.53 -15.59
CA PHE A 118 -9.95 -5.49 -15.98
C PHE A 118 -10.73 -5.85 -17.25
N ARG A 119 -10.12 -6.53 -18.22
CA ARG A 119 -10.79 -7.01 -19.44
C ARG A 119 -11.85 -8.06 -19.10
N ASN A 120 -11.50 -9.04 -18.26
CA ASN A 120 -12.41 -10.05 -17.75
C ASN A 120 -13.59 -9.41 -17.00
N GLN A 121 -13.30 -8.44 -16.12
CA GLN A 121 -14.32 -7.71 -15.37
C GLN A 121 -15.27 -6.92 -16.28
N VAL A 122 -14.76 -6.31 -17.36
CA VAL A 122 -15.60 -5.64 -18.36
C VAL A 122 -16.52 -6.63 -19.06
N ALA A 123 -16.02 -7.80 -19.46
CA ALA A 123 -16.84 -8.82 -20.13
C ALA A 123 -17.97 -9.34 -19.23
N GLN A 124 -17.67 -9.63 -17.96
CA GLN A 124 -18.67 -10.05 -16.97
C GLN A 124 -19.74 -8.96 -16.74
N LEU A 125 -19.31 -7.70 -16.58
CA LEU A 125 -20.24 -6.59 -16.40
C LEU A 125 -21.09 -6.33 -17.64
N GLN A 126 -20.57 -6.54 -18.85
CA GLN A 126 -21.35 -6.43 -20.08
C GLN A 126 -22.47 -7.46 -20.12
N ALA A 127 -22.16 -8.74 -19.86
CA ALA A 127 -23.16 -9.81 -19.80
C ALA A 127 -24.25 -9.50 -18.75
N ALA A 128 -23.84 -9.15 -17.52
CA ALA A 128 -24.78 -8.80 -16.45
C ALA A 128 -25.63 -7.56 -16.77
N ASN A 129 -25.06 -6.58 -17.48
CA ASN A 129 -25.79 -5.38 -17.89
C ASN A 129 -26.83 -5.68 -18.98
N ASP A 130 -26.51 -6.58 -19.91
CA ASP A 130 -27.45 -6.99 -20.97
C ASP A 130 -28.60 -7.81 -20.40
N GLU A 131 -28.33 -8.70 -19.44
CA GLU A 131 -29.36 -9.39 -18.65
C GLU A 131 -30.23 -8.42 -17.85
N ALA A 132 -29.62 -7.44 -17.17
CA ALA A 132 -30.35 -6.41 -16.42
C ALA A 132 -31.25 -5.58 -17.34
N LYS A 133 -30.77 -5.20 -18.53
CA LYS A 133 -31.59 -4.48 -19.52
C LYS A 133 -32.73 -5.33 -20.05
N ALA A 134 -32.50 -6.60 -20.35
CA ALA A 134 -33.55 -7.53 -20.79
C ALA A 134 -34.63 -7.70 -19.72
N PHE A 135 -34.23 -7.83 -18.45
CA PHE A 135 -35.15 -7.87 -17.31
C PHE A 135 -35.94 -6.56 -17.16
N ASN A 136 -35.27 -5.41 -17.21
CA ASN A 136 -35.89 -4.09 -17.05
C ASN A 136 -36.87 -3.74 -18.18
N LYS A 137 -36.71 -4.37 -19.36
CA LYS A 137 -37.65 -4.23 -20.47
C LYS A 137 -38.99 -4.91 -20.17
N THR A 138 -38.96 -6.03 -19.44
CA THR A 138 -40.13 -6.85 -19.12
C THR A 138 -40.77 -6.49 -17.77
N HIS A 139 -39.97 -6.02 -16.81
CA HIS A 139 -40.40 -5.71 -15.45
C HIS A 139 -40.36 -4.19 -15.20
N LYS A 140 -41.52 -3.55 -15.17
CA LYS A 140 -41.64 -2.10 -14.90
C LYS A 140 -41.53 -1.77 -13.42
N ASP A 141 -42.08 -2.62 -12.56
CA ASP A 141 -42.22 -2.36 -11.13
C ASP A 141 -40.98 -2.77 -10.32
N ALA A 142 -40.17 -3.69 -10.85
CA ALA A 142 -38.89 -4.10 -10.27
C ALA A 142 -37.78 -3.96 -11.33
N LYS A 143 -36.91 -2.95 -11.18
CA LYS A 143 -35.77 -2.74 -12.08
C LYS A 143 -34.47 -3.18 -11.42
N LYS A 144 -33.65 -3.95 -12.14
CA LYS A 144 -32.26 -4.26 -11.81
C LYS A 144 -31.36 -3.07 -12.09
N GLU A 145 -30.30 -2.93 -11.29
CA GLU A 145 -29.23 -1.96 -11.53
C GLU A 145 -28.56 -2.24 -12.88
N THR A 146 -28.22 -1.19 -13.63
CA THR A 146 -27.45 -1.30 -14.88
C THR A 146 -26.01 -0.87 -14.65
N TYR A 147 -25.07 -1.52 -15.33
CA TYR A 147 -23.64 -1.34 -15.07
C TYR A 147 -22.94 -0.45 -16.10
N GLY A 148 -23.68 0.29 -16.93
CA GLY A 148 -23.14 1.11 -18.02
C GLY A 148 -22.05 2.12 -17.61
N ALA A 149 -22.25 2.81 -16.49
CA ALA A 149 -21.25 3.74 -15.95
C ALA A 149 -19.97 3.02 -15.50
N LYS A 150 -20.09 1.89 -14.79
CA LYS A 150 -18.96 1.07 -14.32
C LYS A 150 -18.16 0.51 -15.50
N ILE A 151 -18.84 -0.02 -16.53
CA ILE A 151 -18.22 -0.51 -17.77
C ILE A 151 -17.42 0.62 -18.45
N THR A 152 -18.02 1.81 -18.58
CA THR A 152 -17.36 2.95 -19.23
C THR A 152 -16.10 3.39 -18.47
N GLN A 153 -16.17 3.43 -17.13
CA GLN A 153 -15.02 3.76 -16.29
C GLN A 153 -13.89 2.72 -16.42
N LEU A 154 -14.21 1.43 -16.45
CA LEU A 154 -13.22 0.37 -16.65
C LEU A 154 -12.59 0.43 -18.04
N LYS A 155 -13.38 0.64 -19.10
CA LYS A 155 -12.84 0.81 -20.46
C LYS A 155 -11.86 1.98 -20.56
N ARG A 156 -12.20 3.13 -19.95
CA ARG A 156 -11.28 4.28 -19.88
C ARG A 156 -9.99 3.95 -19.13
N LYS A 157 -10.09 3.15 -18.05
CA LYS A 157 -8.93 2.71 -17.28
C LYS A 157 -8.04 1.77 -18.10
N ILE A 158 -8.62 0.82 -18.82
CA ILE A 158 -7.91 -0.10 -19.72
C ILE A 158 -7.18 0.69 -20.79
N ALA A 159 -7.89 1.56 -21.53
CA ALA A 159 -7.28 2.37 -22.59
C ALA A 159 -6.12 3.25 -22.06
N TYR A 160 -6.26 3.82 -20.87
CA TYR A 160 -5.19 4.56 -20.23
C TYR A 160 -3.97 3.69 -19.90
N LEU A 161 -4.17 2.44 -19.46
CA LEU A 161 -3.09 1.52 -19.11
C LEU A 161 -2.42 0.96 -20.37
N GLU A 162 -3.18 0.61 -21.40
CA GLU A 162 -2.68 0.17 -22.71
C GLU A 162 -1.84 1.26 -23.36
N HIS A 163 -2.32 2.51 -23.39
CA HIS A 163 -1.53 3.63 -23.87
C HIS A 163 -0.21 3.78 -23.10
N MET A 164 -0.20 3.60 -21.77
CA MET A 164 1.05 3.66 -21.00
C MET A 164 2.00 2.50 -21.31
N GLN A 165 1.47 1.32 -21.63
CA GLN A 165 2.27 0.16 -22.02
C GLN A 165 2.86 0.37 -23.41
N GLU A 166 2.03 0.71 -24.41
CA GLU A 166 2.44 0.97 -25.78
C GLU A 166 3.47 2.10 -25.86
N GLN A 167 3.29 3.17 -25.08
CA GLN A 167 4.28 4.25 -25.03
C GLN A 167 5.63 3.75 -24.49
N ALA A 168 5.63 2.86 -23.50
CA ALA A 168 6.87 2.33 -22.96
C ALA A 168 7.56 1.33 -23.91
N GLU A 169 6.80 0.55 -24.67
CA GLU A 169 7.33 -0.44 -25.62
C GLU A 169 7.81 0.18 -26.93
N ASN A 170 7.13 1.23 -27.42
CA ASN A 170 7.45 1.87 -28.70
C ASN A 170 8.52 2.97 -28.60
N THR A 171 8.83 3.46 -27.40
CA THR A 171 9.84 4.52 -27.24
C THR A 171 11.22 3.92 -27.37
N ALA A 172 11.95 4.33 -28.41
CA ALA A 172 13.37 4.00 -28.55
C ALA A 172 14.13 4.50 -27.32
N ILE A 173 15.12 3.75 -26.85
CA ILE A 173 15.95 4.14 -25.71
C ILE A 173 17.31 4.56 -26.25
N SER A 174 17.77 5.76 -25.91
CA SER A 174 19.10 6.22 -26.30
C SER A 174 20.19 5.45 -25.54
N GLU A 175 21.41 5.38 -26.08
CA GLU A 175 22.52 4.67 -25.43
C GLU A 175 22.79 5.19 -24.01
N HIS A 176 22.69 6.50 -23.82
CA HIS A 176 22.86 7.14 -22.50
C HIS A 176 21.75 6.70 -21.53
N SER A 177 20.50 6.73 -21.97
CA SER A 177 19.37 6.26 -21.17
C SER A 177 19.51 4.78 -20.80
N GLN A 178 20.00 3.94 -21.71
CA GLN A 178 20.27 2.53 -21.44
C GLN A 178 21.37 2.35 -20.40
N GLN A 179 22.47 3.12 -20.47
CA GLN A 179 23.54 3.09 -19.46
C GLN A 179 23.03 3.48 -18.06
N LEU A 180 22.10 4.44 -17.97
CA LEU A 180 21.49 4.83 -16.70
C LEU A 180 20.59 3.73 -16.11
N ILE A 181 19.92 2.95 -16.98
CA ILE A 181 19.13 1.78 -16.57
C ILE A 181 20.08 0.68 -16.09
N ASP A 182 21.11 0.36 -16.89
CA ASP A 182 22.04 -0.75 -16.62
C ASP A 182 22.90 -0.49 -15.37
N SER A 183 23.31 0.76 -15.14
CA SER A 183 23.99 1.18 -13.90
C SER A 183 23.09 1.14 -12.66
N GLY A 184 21.77 0.97 -12.85
CA GLY A 184 20.78 1.01 -11.77
C GLY A 184 20.60 2.40 -11.15
N ALA A 185 21.00 3.46 -11.86
CA ALA A 185 20.75 4.84 -11.45
C ALA A 185 19.24 5.16 -11.49
N VAL A 186 18.52 4.52 -12.42
CA VAL A 186 17.06 4.60 -12.54
C VAL A 186 16.43 3.20 -12.49
N THR A 187 15.16 3.12 -12.09
CA THR A 187 14.39 1.86 -12.07
C THR A 187 13.03 2.08 -12.69
N GLN A 188 12.69 1.26 -13.69
CA GLN A 188 11.40 1.31 -14.36
C GLN A 188 10.26 0.90 -13.43
N TRP A 189 9.16 1.63 -13.45
CA TRP A 189 8.01 1.31 -12.63
C TRP A 189 7.12 0.25 -13.28
N GLN A 190 7.17 -0.96 -12.73
CA GLN A 190 6.39 -2.12 -13.21
C GLN A 190 4.88 -1.83 -13.42
N LYS A 191 4.27 -1.00 -12.56
CA LYS A 191 2.82 -0.72 -12.66
C LYS A 191 2.45 0.26 -13.77
N LYS A 192 3.40 1.10 -14.16
CA LYS A 192 3.27 2.18 -15.16
C LYS A 192 4.64 2.38 -15.83
N PRO A 193 4.95 1.58 -16.86
CA PRO A 193 6.32 1.44 -17.38
C PRO A 193 6.89 2.71 -18.03
N VAL A 194 6.07 3.73 -18.28
CA VAL A 194 6.49 5.06 -18.75
C VAL A 194 7.38 5.80 -17.73
N TYR A 195 7.27 5.49 -16.44
CA TYR A 195 8.00 6.19 -15.39
C TYR A 195 9.24 5.44 -14.92
N TYR A 196 10.36 6.15 -14.86
CA TYR A 196 11.64 5.66 -14.35
C TYR A 196 12.03 6.41 -13.09
N PHE A 197 12.03 5.76 -11.93
CA PHE A 197 12.36 6.42 -10.66
C PHE A 197 13.86 6.48 -10.43
N VAL A 198 14.35 7.65 -10.00
CA VAL A 198 15.76 7.85 -9.70
C VAL A 198 16.11 7.24 -8.35
N LYS A 199 17.15 6.40 -8.31
CA LYS A 199 17.60 5.74 -7.08
C LYS A 199 18.09 6.76 -6.06
N GLY A 200 17.60 6.63 -4.82
CA GLY A 200 17.95 7.52 -3.71
C GLY A 200 17.15 8.82 -3.64
N LEU A 201 16.28 9.11 -4.62
CA LEU A 201 15.35 10.24 -4.56
C LEU A 201 13.91 9.77 -4.33
N ARG A 202 13.19 10.45 -3.44
CA ARG A 202 11.82 10.08 -3.09
C ARG A 202 10.83 10.73 -4.06
N LYS A 203 10.04 9.91 -4.77
CA LYS A 203 8.98 10.35 -5.70
C LYS A 203 9.49 11.26 -6.83
N VAL A 204 10.70 11.02 -7.32
CA VAL A 204 11.26 11.71 -8.49
C VAL A 204 11.39 10.70 -9.62
N ALA A 205 10.74 10.98 -10.74
CA ALA A 205 10.78 10.10 -11.91
C ALA A 205 11.16 10.87 -13.17
N LEU A 206 11.70 10.12 -14.13
CA LEU A 206 11.99 10.53 -15.48
C LEU A 206 11.03 9.80 -16.43
N THR A 207 10.79 10.42 -17.58
CA THR A 207 10.04 9.85 -18.71
C THR A 207 10.90 9.99 -19.95
N LEU A 208 10.83 9.00 -20.84
CA LEU A 208 11.53 9.09 -22.12
C LEU A 208 10.79 10.04 -23.05
N ASP A 209 11.54 10.77 -23.87
CA ASP A 209 11.01 11.55 -24.98
C ASP A 209 11.00 10.76 -26.30
N GLU A 210 10.59 11.41 -27.39
CA GLU A 210 10.52 10.80 -28.72
C GLU A 210 11.90 10.38 -29.27
N HIS A 211 12.99 10.94 -28.72
CA HIS A 211 14.37 10.64 -29.10
C HIS A 211 15.00 9.55 -28.22
N GLY A 212 14.31 9.15 -27.15
CA GLY A 212 14.79 8.16 -26.20
C GLY A 212 15.65 8.70 -25.07
N ASP A 213 15.64 10.02 -24.87
CA ASP A 213 16.37 10.69 -23.79
C ASP A 213 15.46 10.93 -22.59
N PHE A 214 16.06 10.85 -21.39
CA PHE A 214 15.32 11.08 -20.17
C PHE A 214 14.99 12.55 -19.94
N GLN A 215 13.71 12.83 -19.72
CA GLN A 215 13.20 14.13 -19.28
C GLN A 215 12.53 14.04 -17.91
N PRO A 216 12.56 15.12 -17.10
CA PRO A 216 11.87 15.15 -15.81
C PRO A 216 10.36 14.92 -15.96
N SER A 217 9.80 13.99 -15.18
CA SER A 217 8.38 13.69 -15.22
C SER A 217 7.54 14.86 -14.73
N LYS A 218 6.51 15.23 -15.50
CA LYS A 218 5.48 16.19 -15.06
C LYS A 218 4.72 15.74 -13.81
N ARG A 219 4.56 14.41 -13.62
CA ARG A 219 3.79 13.85 -12.50
C ARG A 219 4.62 13.73 -11.23
N TYR A 220 5.92 13.48 -11.37
CA TYR A 220 6.86 13.24 -10.28
C TYR A 220 8.12 14.11 -10.44
N PRO A 221 7.98 15.44 -10.40
CA PRO A 221 9.10 16.34 -10.62
C PRO A 221 10.05 16.37 -9.40
N PRO A 222 11.33 16.74 -9.60
CA PRO A 222 12.25 17.00 -8.50
C PRO A 222 11.84 18.28 -7.75
N MET A 223 11.46 18.13 -6.49
CA MET A 223 10.95 19.24 -5.66
C MET A 223 12.05 19.99 -4.89
N SER A 224 13.15 19.32 -4.51
CA SER A 224 14.28 19.94 -3.81
C SER A 224 15.39 20.36 -4.79
N GLU A 225 16.14 21.39 -4.44
CA GLU A 225 17.30 21.84 -5.23
C GLU A 225 18.33 20.72 -5.42
N GLU A 226 18.61 19.94 -4.36
CA GLU A 226 19.49 18.77 -4.43
C GLU A 226 18.98 17.73 -5.45
N ALA A 227 17.67 17.48 -5.47
CA ALA A 227 17.07 16.55 -6.42
C ALA A 227 17.15 17.10 -7.85
N GLN A 228 16.97 18.40 -8.04
CA GLN A 228 17.10 19.05 -9.34
C GLN A 228 18.53 18.98 -9.87
N GLN A 229 19.52 19.27 -9.03
CA GLN A 229 20.93 19.17 -9.39
C GLN A 229 21.31 17.74 -9.75
N ARG A 230 20.86 16.75 -8.96
CA ARG A 230 21.12 15.34 -9.22
C ARG A 230 20.47 14.86 -10.52
N VAL A 231 19.22 15.25 -10.77
CA VAL A 231 18.54 14.93 -12.03
C VAL A 231 19.23 15.61 -13.22
N ALA A 232 19.61 16.87 -13.08
CA ALA A 232 20.34 17.59 -14.13
C ALA A 232 21.71 16.95 -14.42
N ALA A 233 22.40 16.44 -13.39
CA ALA A 233 23.67 15.73 -13.57
C ALA A 233 23.50 14.40 -14.32
N LEU A 234 22.37 13.70 -14.13
CA LEU A 234 22.08 12.45 -14.86
C LEU A 234 21.71 12.71 -16.32
N ILE A 235 21.02 13.80 -16.62
CA ILE A 235 20.53 14.11 -17.98
C ILE A 235 21.59 14.79 -18.85
N ARG A 236 22.53 15.55 -18.27
CA ARG A 236 23.53 16.33 -19.02
C ARG A 236 24.78 15.56 -19.45
N GLN A 237 24.91 14.28 -19.08
CA GLN A 237 26.02 13.42 -19.49
C GLN A 237 25.78 12.90 -20.91
#